data_AF-A0A9D6WJ34-F1
#
_entry.id   AF-A0A9D6WJ34-F1
#
_cell.length_a   1.000
_cell.length_b   1.000
_cell.length_c   1.000
_cell.angle_alpha   90.00
_cell.angle_beta   90.00
_cell.angle_gamma   90.00
#
_symmetry.space_group_name_H-M   'P 1'
#
loop_
_entity.id
_entity.type
_entity.pdbx_description
1 polymer ?
#
loop_
_entity_poly.entity_id
_entity_poly.type
_entity_poly.pdbx_seq_one_letter_code
_entity_poly.pdbx_strand_id
1 'polypeptide(L)'
;MTRRRIRAALLLATLTAPLLGGCPPAPAADKDGNYAVWGLGQSSCNQFLRTGTAPGMSDQYASFVMGFLTAFNALAPETYQATGNNGLQDNLDWLKTYCEAHRTDGFERAIVNLLAATRAQRFHSLPGSAPGWGRPQKPKAE
;
A
#
# COMPACT_ATOMS: atom_id res chain seq x y z
N MET A 1 60.74 -12.86 -22.93
CA MET A 1 60.12 -12.27 -21.71
C MET A 1 58.78 -11.59 -22.06
N THR A 2 57.75 -12.31 -22.54
CA THR A 2 56.60 -11.58 -23.18
C THR A 2 55.23 -12.28 -23.17
N ARG A 3 55.03 -13.40 -22.45
CA ARG A 3 53.72 -14.10 -22.44
C ARG A 3 53.03 -14.23 -21.08
N ARG A 4 53.71 -13.89 -19.97
CA ARG A 4 53.14 -14.00 -18.61
C ARG A 4 52.29 -12.79 -18.17
N ARG A 5 52.45 -11.61 -18.80
CA ARG A 5 51.76 -10.38 -18.38
C ARG A 5 50.32 -10.23 -18.90
N ILE A 6 49.93 -11.00 -19.92
CA ILE A 6 48.60 -10.86 -20.55
C ILE A 6 47.51 -11.62 -19.76
N ARG A 7 47.86 -12.68 -19.01
CA ARG A 7 46.87 -13.45 -18.23
C ARG A 7 46.42 -12.76 -16.94
N ALA A 8 47.21 -11.83 -16.41
CA ALA A 8 46.89 -11.13 -15.17
C ALA A 8 45.84 -10.01 -15.36
N ALA A 9 45.72 -9.45 -16.55
CA ALA A 9 44.79 -8.35 -16.83
C ALA A 9 43.35 -8.82 -17.13
N LEU A 10 43.14 -10.09 -17.49
CA LEU A 10 41.82 -10.63 -17.81
C LEU A 10 41.09 -11.30 -16.63
N LEU A 11 41.78 -11.55 -15.53
CA LEU A 11 41.17 -12.16 -14.32
C LEU A 11 40.66 -11.13 -13.32
N LEU A 12 40.93 -9.83 -13.52
CA LEU A 12 40.45 -8.76 -12.63
C LEU A 12 39.18 -8.04 -13.14
N ALA A 13 38.66 -8.40 -14.32
CA ALA A 13 37.51 -7.73 -14.93
C ALA A 13 36.18 -8.50 -14.76
N THR A 14 36.18 -9.66 -14.11
CA THR A 14 34.98 -10.52 -13.96
C THR A 14 34.38 -10.53 -12.55
N LEU A 15 34.95 -9.81 -11.57
CA LEU A 15 34.40 -9.71 -10.21
C LEU A 15 33.68 -8.37 -9.91
N THR A 16 33.43 -7.54 -10.93
CA THR A 16 32.73 -6.25 -10.80
C THR A 16 31.32 -6.24 -11.39
N ALA A 17 30.66 -7.40 -11.44
CA ALA A 17 29.24 -7.51 -11.77
C ALA A 17 28.65 -8.64 -10.89
N PRO A 18 27.94 -8.32 -9.79
CA PRO A 18 26.66 -7.63 -9.88
C PRO A 18 26.37 -6.73 -8.66
N LEU A 19 26.63 -5.41 -8.74
CA LEU A 19 26.12 -4.44 -7.74
C LEU A 19 24.96 -3.58 -8.27
N LEU A 20 24.45 -3.90 -9.46
CA LEU A 20 23.29 -3.24 -10.08
C LEU A 20 21.98 -4.05 -9.89
N GLY A 21 22.01 -5.12 -9.07
CA GLY A 21 20.81 -5.85 -8.68
C GLY A 21 20.01 -5.02 -7.71
N GLY A 22 18.88 -4.47 -8.19
CA GLY A 22 17.99 -3.60 -7.42
C GLY A 22 17.70 -4.15 -6.02
N CYS A 23 17.79 -3.28 -5.02
CA CYS A 23 17.38 -3.59 -3.67
C CYS A 23 15.91 -4.03 -3.72
N PRO A 24 15.57 -5.29 -3.42
CA PRO A 24 14.17 -5.67 -3.34
C PRO A 24 13.51 -4.76 -2.29
N PRO A 25 12.27 -4.31 -2.51
CA PRO A 25 11.57 -3.49 -1.54
C PRO A 25 11.57 -4.25 -0.21
N ALA A 26 12.13 -3.64 0.83
CA ALA A 26 12.13 -4.23 2.16
C ALA A 26 10.67 -4.40 2.62
N PRO A 27 10.18 -5.61 2.92
CA PRO A 27 8.92 -5.78 3.64
C PRO A 27 8.78 -4.80 4.81
N ALA A 28 7.61 -4.13 4.85
CA ALA A 28 7.24 -3.22 5.94
C ALA A 28 6.80 -3.95 7.22
N ALA A 29 6.43 -5.23 7.11
CA ALA A 29 6.12 -6.11 8.23
C ALA A 29 7.40 -6.75 8.81
N ASP A 30 7.30 -7.32 10.01
CA ASP A 30 8.38 -8.12 10.58
C ASP A 30 8.65 -9.40 9.75
N LYS A 31 9.67 -10.15 10.15
CA LYS A 31 10.12 -11.37 9.45
C LYS A 31 9.05 -12.46 9.31
N ASP A 32 8.01 -12.44 10.14
CA ASP A 32 6.92 -13.41 10.14
C ASP A 32 5.64 -12.81 9.51
N GLY A 33 5.71 -11.58 9.01
CA GLY A 33 4.59 -10.86 8.41
C GLY A 33 3.70 -10.14 9.42
N ASN A 34 4.10 -10.01 10.69
CA ASN A 34 3.35 -9.25 11.68
C ASN A 34 3.67 -7.75 11.62
N TYR A 35 2.71 -6.96 12.07
CA TYR A 35 2.87 -5.52 12.24
C TYR A 35 1.92 -5.05 13.36
N ALA A 36 2.28 -3.92 13.97
CA ALA A 36 1.46 -3.34 15.02
C ALA A 36 0.25 -2.63 14.42
N VAL A 37 -0.93 -3.04 14.84
CA VAL A 37 -2.20 -2.36 14.51
C VAL A 37 -2.52 -1.41 15.64
N TRP A 38 -2.93 -0.17 15.34
CA TRP A 38 -3.27 0.84 16.34
C TRP A 38 -4.71 1.33 16.14
N GLY A 39 -5.38 1.72 17.23
CA GLY A 39 -6.74 2.27 17.16
C GLY A 39 -7.80 1.24 16.74
N LEU A 40 -8.80 1.69 15.98
CA LEU A 40 -9.97 0.87 15.61
C LEU A 40 -9.64 -0.36 14.76
N GLY A 41 -8.46 -0.43 14.13
CA GLY A 41 -8.03 -1.63 13.41
C GLY A 41 -7.93 -2.88 14.28
N GLN A 42 -7.66 -2.73 15.60
CA GLN A 42 -7.61 -3.84 16.55
C GLN A 42 -8.99 -4.39 16.92
N SER A 43 -10.06 -3.63 16.62
CA SER A 43 -11.42 -4.11 16.88
C SER A 43 -11.75 -5.31 15.99
N SER A 44 -12.70 -6.14 16.40
CA SER A 44 -13.18 -7.22 15.54
C SER A 44 -14.18 -6.73 14.50
N CYS A 45 -14.29 -7.47 13.39
CA CYS A 45 -15.35 -7.30 12.41
C CYS A 45 -16.74 -7.27 13.05
N ASN A 46 -17.00 -8.11 14.06
CA ASN A 46 -18.26 -8.06 14.80
C ASN A 46 -18.49 -6.73 15.54
N GLN A 47 -17.44 -6.11 16.07
CA GLN A 47 -17.55 -4.77 16.69
C GLN A 47 -17.88 -3.70 15.65
N PHE A 48 -17.22 -3.75 14.48
CA PHE A 48 -17.54 -2.87 13.35
C PHE A 48 -19.01 -3.00 12.92
N LEU A 49 -19.52 -4.22 12.74
CA LEU A 49 -20.91 -4.45 12.32
C LEU A 49 -21.94 -3.91 13.33
N ARG A 50 -21.59 -3.91 14.62
CA ARG A 50 -22.47 -3.38 15.68
C ARG A 50 -22.48 -1.85 15.73
N THR A 51 -21.58 -1.15 15.02
CA THR A 51 -21.56 0.33 15.05
C THR A 51 -22.71 0.99 14.31
N GLY A 52 -23.38 0.27 13.40
CA GLY A 52 -24.60 0.76 12.74
C GLY A 52 -25.77 1.07 13.71
N THR A 53 -25.64 0.71 14.99
CA THR A 53 -26.64 1.02 16.04
C THR A 53 -26.21 2.14 17.00
N ALA A 54 -25.01 2.71 16.84
CA ALA A 54 -24.46 3.71 17.74
C ALA A 54 -24.10 5.02 17.00
N PRO A 55 -24.69 6.18 17.37
CA PRO A 55 -24.37 7.47 16.76
C PRO A 55 -22.86 7.80 16.84
N GLY A 56 -22.26 8.25 15.74
CA GLY A 56 -20.86 8.71 15.67
C GLY A 56 -19.78 7.62 15.64
N MET A 57 -20.10 6.36 15.92
CA MET A 57 -19.13 5.24 15.81
C MET A 57 -18.84 4.90 14.35
N SER A 58 -19.82 5.02 13.46
CA SER A 58 -19.63 4.83 12.01
C SER A 58 -18.59 5.80 11.45
N ASP A 59 -18.58 7.05 11.92
CA ASP A 59 -17.63 8.09 11.48
C ASP A 59 -16.19 7.79 11.89
N GLN A 60 -15.99 7.16 13.06
CA GLN A 60 -14.65 6.80 13.52
C GLN A 60 -14.07 5.65 12.69
N TYR A 61 -14.88 4.64 12.36
CA TYR A 61 -14.45 3.56 11.47
C TYR A 61 -14.18 4.08 10.05
N ALA A 62 -15.03 4.97 9.53
CA ALA A 62 -14.78 5.65 8.27
C ALA A 62 -13.46 6.44 8.30
N SER A 63 -13.20 7.18 9.38
CA SER A 63 -11.95 7.92 9.58
C SER A 63 -10.74 7.01 9.64
N PHE A 64 -10.86 5.87 10.32
CA PHE A 64 -9.80 4.87 10.36
C PHE A 64 -9.50 4.29 8.97
N VAL A 65 -10.53 3.94 8.20
CA VAL A 65 -10.37 3.45 6.82
C VAL A 65 -9.72 4.51 5.93
N MET A 66 -10.16 5.77 6.01
CA MET A 66 -9.54 6.87 5.28
C MET A 66 -8.04 6.97 5.59
N GLY A 67 -7.67 7.01 6.88
CA GLY A 67 -6.28 7.08 7.31
C GLY A 67 -5.45 5.89 6.83
N PHE A 68 -5.99 4.67 6.94
CA PHE A 68 -5.31 3.46 6.50
C PHE A 68 -5.05 3.49 4.98
N LEU A 69 -6.06 3.81 4.18
CA LEU A 69 -5.93 3.89 2.72
C LEU A 69 -4.98 5.02 2.30
N THR A 70 -5.02 6.18 2.97
CA THR A 70 -4.07 7.27 2.73
C THR A 70 -2.63 6.83 3.00
N ALA A 71 -2.37 6.17 4.12
CA ALA A 71 -1.04 5.65 4.45
C ALA A 71 -0.58 4.61 3.42
N PHE A 72 -1.47 3.70 3.02
CA PHE A 72 -1.16 2.71 2.00
C PHE A 72 -0.82 3.36 0.66
N ASN A 73 -1.60 4.35 0.20
CA ASN A 73 -1.32 5.07 -1.04
C ASN A 73 0.04 5.80 -1.00
N ALA A 74 0.45 6.30 0.16
CA ALA A 74 1.74 7.01 0.30
C ALA A 74 2.95 6.07 0.34
N LEU A 75 2.81 4.87 0.91
CA LEU A 75 3.93 3.98 1.23
C LEU A 75 4.06 2.79 0.29
N ALA A 76 2.97 2.35 -0.33
CA ALA A 76 3.00 1.23 -1.26
C ALA A 76 3.63 1.64 -2.61
N PRO A 77 4.48 0.81 -3.20
CA PRO A 77 5.06 1.10 -4.51
C PRO A 77 3.97 1.20 -5.57
N GLU A 78 4.18 2.09 -6.56
CA GLU A 78 3.29 2.26 -7.72
C GLU A 78 1.81 2.40 -7.31
N THR A 79 1.51 3.24 -6.31
CA THR A 79 0.15 3.38 -5.80
C THR A 79 -0.23 4.85 -5.72
N TYR A 80 -1.19 5.27 -6.53
CA TYR A 80 -1.88 6.54 -6.40
C TYR A 80 -3.20 6.35 -5.64
N GLN A 81 -3.98 5.34 -6.03
CA GLN A 81 -5.26 5.01 -5.40
C GLN A 81 -5.46 3.50 -5.36
N ALA A 82 -5.36 2.92 -4.16
CA ALA A 82 -5.35 1.46 -3.96
C ALA A 82 -6.68 0.77 -4.32
N THR A 83 -7.79 1.49 -4.26
CA THR A 83 -9.14 0.97 -4.51
C THR A 83 -9.71 1.40 -5.87
N GLY A 84 -8.86 1.94 -6.76
CA GLY A 84 -9.29 2.37 -8.10
C GLY A 84 -10.41 3.41 -8.04
N ASN A 85 -11.51 3.15 -8.74
CA ASN A 85 -12.67 4.05 -8.78
C ASN A 85 -13.54 4.02 -7.51
N ASN A 86 -13.32 3.08 -6.59
CA ASN A 86 -14.18 2.93 -5.41
C ASN A 86 -13.98 4.10 -4.44
N GLY A 87 -15.10 4.75 -4.11
CA GLY A 87 -15.16 5.78 -3.09
C GLY A 87 -15.13 5.21 -1.68
N LEU A 88 -15.13 6.09 -0.68
CA LEU A 88 -15.15 5.68 0.73
C LEU A 88 -16.36 4.79 1.06
N GLN A 89 -17.56 5.15 0.55
CA GLN A 89 -18.77 4.39 0.83
C GLN A 89 -18.71 2.97 0.22
N ASP A 90 -18.28 2.84 -1.03
CA ASP A 90 -18.13 1.54 -1.69
C ASP A 90 -17.17 0.62 -0.91
N ASN A 91 -16.07 1.20 -0.41
CA ASN A 91 -15.11 0.49 0.41
C ASN A 91 -15.72 0.07 1.76
N LEU A 92 -16.51 0.93 2.42
CA LEU A 92 -17.19 0.60 3.67
C LEU A 92 -18.24 -0.50 3.47
N ASP A 93 -18.98 -0.49 2.36
CA ASP A 93 -19.96 -1.52 2.03
C ASP A 93 -19.29 -2.87 1.74
N TRP A 94 -18.14 -2.85 1.05
CA TRP A 94 -17.31 -4.04 0.86
C TRP A 94 -16.82 -4.60 2.22
N LEU A 95 -16.32 -3.72 3.10
CA LEU A 95 -15.85 -4.11 4.44
C LEU A 95 -16.99 -4.70 5.28
N LYS A 96 -18.20 -4.14 5.18
CA LYS A 96 -19.39 -4.67 5.84
C LYS A 96 -19.67 -6.10 5.36
N THR A 97 -19.69 -6.30 4.04
CA THR A 97 -19.91 -7.61 3.43
C THR A 97 -18.86 -8.64 3.88
N TYR A 98 -17.57 -8.25 3.88
CA TYR A 98 -16.50 -9.09 4.39
C TYR A 98 -16.72 -9.43 5.86
N CYS A 99 -16.99 -8.43 6.70
CA CYS A 99 -17.14 -8.65 8.14
C CYS A 99 -18.38 -9.47 8.51
N GLU A 100 -19.44 -9.46 7.71
CA GLU A 100 -20.61 -10.33 7.90
C GLU A 100 -20.24 -11.82 7.80
N ALA A 101 -19.31 -12.16 6.89
CA ALA A 101 -18.78 -13.51 6.71
C ALA A 101 -17.63 -13.84 7.69
N HIS A 102 -16.88 -12.83 8.15
CA HIS A 102 -15.63 -12.98 8.91
C HIS A 102 -15.67 -12.31 10.28
N ARG A 103 -16.69 -12.60 11.09
CA ARG A 103 -16.98 -11.86 12.34
C ARG A 103 -15.84 -11.83 13.37
N THR A 104 -14.99 -12.84 13.39
CA THR A 104 -13.87 -12.99 14.35
C THR A 104 -12.58 -12.34 13.88
N ASP A 105 -12.47 -11.96 12.60
CA ASP A 105 -11.27 -11.29 12.10
C ASP A 105 -11.16 -9.87 12.68
N GLY A 106 -9.92 -9.39 12.78
CA GLY A 106 -9.65 -7.99 13.08
C GLY A 106 -10.15 -7.10 11.94
N PHE A 107 -10.65 -5.91 12.26
CA PHE A 107 -11.14 -4.96 11.27
C PHE A 107 -10.03 -4.53 10.32
N GLU A 108 -8.81 -4.37 10.82
CA GLU A 108 -7.65 -4.11 9.97
C GLU A 108 -7.42 -5.21 8.92
N ARG A 109 -7.57 -6.48 9.29
CA ARG A 109 -7.45 -7.60 8.37
C ARG A 109 -8.50 -7.52 7.26
N ALA A 110 -9.71 -7.04 7.55
CA ALA A 110 -10.71 -6.78 6.52
C ALA A 110 -10.22 -5.74 5.50
N ILE A 111 -9.56 -4.66 5.95
CA ILE A 111 -8.97 -3.64 5.06
C ILE A 111 -7.84 -4.21 4.21
N VAL A 112 -6.98 -5.06 4.77
CA VAL A 112 -5.94 -5.75 3.99
C VAL A 112 -6.56 -6.65 2.92
N ASN A 113 -7.65 -7.35 3.23
CA ASN A 113 -8.36 -8.17 2.25
C ASN A 113 -9.07 -7.32 1.17
N LEU A 114 -9.59 -6.14 1.52
CA LEU A 114 -10.09 -5.16 0.56
C LEU A 114 -8.97 -4.79 -0.43
N LEU A 115 -7.80 -4.42 0.07
CA LEU A 115 -6.64 -4.03 -0.75
C LEU A 115 -6.13 -5.17 -1.65
N ALA A 116 -6.22 -6.41 -1.17
CA ALA A 116 -5.90 -7.58 -1.98
C ALA A 116 -6.94 -7.79 -3.09
N ALA A 117 -8.23 -7.65 -2.77
CA ALA A 117 -9.33 -7.80 -3.72
C ALA A 117 -9.35 -6.72 -4.80
N THR A 118 -8.96 -5.48 -4.47
CA THR A 118 -8.92 -4.35 -5.41
C THR A 118 -7.58 -4.20 -6.12
N ARG A 119 -6.61 -5.12 -5.92
CA ARG A 119 -5.24 -4.96 -6.42
C ARG A 119 -5.17 -4.68 -7.93
N ALA A 120 -5.98 -5.36 -8.73
CA ALA A 120 -6.02 -5.20 -10.18
C ALA A 120 -6.65 -3.87 -10.64
N GLN A 121 -7.41 -3.20 -9.77
CA GLN A 121 -8.12 -1.96 -10.06
C GLN A 121 -7.33 -0.71 -9.65
N ARG A 122 -6.16 -0.91 -9.01
CA ARG A 122 -5.33 0.16 -8.47
C ARG A 122 -4.90 1.13 -9.56
N PHE A 123 -4.99 2.43 -9.25
CA PHE A 123 -4.34 3.45 -10.05
C PHE A 123 -2.88 3.58 -9.63
N HIS A 124 -1.97 3.47 -10.60
CA HIS A 124 -0.53 3.66 -10.42
C HIS A 124 -0.10 5.12 -10.59
N SER A 125 -0.94 5.93 -11.23
CA SER A 125 -0.72 7.37 -11.42
C SER A 125 -2.04 8.12 -11.27
N LEU A 126 -1.94 9.43 -11.10
CA LEU A 126 -3.09 10.33 -11.05
C LEU A 126 -3.91 10.19 -12.35
N PRO A 127 -5.20 9.81 -12.28
CA PRO A 127 -6.04 9.76 -13.47
C PRO A 127 -6.31 11.17 -14.01
N GLY A 128 -6.21 11.34 -15.33
CA GLY A 128 -6.44 12.62 -16.01
C GLY A 128 -5.23 13.58 -15.96
N SER A 129 -5.50 14.88 -16.16
CA SER A 129 -4.49 15.94 -16.30
C SER A 129 -4.37 16.85 -15.07
N ALA A 130 -4.92 16.43 -13.92
CA ALA A 130 -4.82 17.21 -12.69
C ALA A 130 -3.34 17.38 -12.26
N PRO A 131 -2.97 18.50 -11.62
CA PRO A 131 -1.64 18.63 -11.04
C PRO A 131 -1.48 17.65 -9.88
N GLY A 132 -0.38 16.90 -9.84
CA GLY A 132 -0.04 16.09 -8.66
C GLY A 132 0.19 16.99 -7.44
N TRP A 133 -0.22 16.52 -6.26
CA TRP A 133 0.02 17.21 -4.99
C TRP A 133 1.53 17.46 -4.79
N GLY A 134 1.90 18.70 -4.44
CA GLY A 134 3.29 19.05 -4.11
C GLY A 134 4.21 19.42 -5.29
N ARG A 135 3.74 19.42 -6.55
CA ARG A 135 4.50 20.03 -7.65
C ARG A 135 4.22 21.54 -7.71
N PRO A 136 5.25 22.41 -7.76
CA PRO A 136 5.04 23.80 -8.12
C PRO A 136 4.33 23.86 -9.46
N GLN A 137 3.20 24.56 -9.55
CA GLN A 137 2.57 24.82 -10.85
C GLN A 137 3.57 25.63 -11.68
N LYS A 138 3.91 25.14 -12.88
CA LYS A 138 4.68 25.95 -13.82
C LYS A 138 3.85 27.21 -14.11
N PRO A 139 4.43 28.42 -14.05
CA PRO A 139 3.73 29.64 -14.44
C PRO A 139 3.16 29.47 -15.84
N LYS A 140 1.92 29.91 -16.06
CA LYS A 140 1.37 29.97 -17.41
C LYS A 140 2.24 30.93 -18.22
N ALA A 141 2.75 30.48 -19.35
CA ALA A 141 3.37 31.38 -20.32
C ALA A 141 2.24 32.24 -20.90
N GLU A 142 2.36 33.55 -20.74
CA GLU A 142 1.50 34.57 -21.36
C GLU A 142 1.72 34.65 -22.87
#